data_AF-A0A962ETS9-F1
#
_entry.id   AF-A0A962ETS9-F1
#
_cell.length_a   1.000
_cell.length_b   1.000
_cell.length_c   1.000
_cell.angle_alpha   90.00
_cell.angle_beta   90.00
_cell.angle_gamma   90.00
#
_symmetry.space_group_name_H-M   'P 1'
#
loop_
_entity.id
_entity.type
_entity.pdbx_description
1 polymer ?
#
loop_
_entity_poly.entity_id
_entity_poly.type
_entity_poly.pdbx_seq_one_letter_code
_entity_poly.pdbx_strand_id
1 'polypeptide(L)'
;MKKILLGGLAVPALLVAVSVPASAFEGRTVAAPNCDYGGKIESIVAQDEYTVVFNLCKPDPAFKAKAAFTPFGIEPEEYIDSAGVDGSIISAPIGTGPFMLDAWNRGDSVVYKRFDDYWGEKPVYSTLVYRWNDSGAGRLNELRAGTVDQITNVSPDDYDSVKMDDSLQFIPVVNPNTMYLGMTNTFAPFDDVKVRQAIAMGIDRQRIIDNFYPAGSEVASHFTPCSLPNACVGDPWYDFDPVKAKELLAEAGYPNGFDTKIYYRDVFRGYLPEPSLVAVELQTQLRDNLGINAEVVVMESGEFIDESTSGRLDGFYMLGWGADYPHITNFLDYHFTKGTVQFGNPFPEIYDNLITASTIADTATAEPYYEKANNAIRELVPMVPIAHGASASAALKTLGNAHFPPFGAPQLQFDDPGKDTLVYMQNAEPISLYCADETDGESLAACQPVVETLLNYKIDSGDTVPALATDCSANDEATVWTCTLREGVKFHDGSSFDANDVVASWAAGIDASNPAHKGNTGSFDYYAYLWDGFMNAE
;
A
#
# COMPACT_ATOMS: atom_id res chain seq x y z
N MET A 1 -11.18 11.09 -94.80
CA MET A 1 -10.93 9.69 -95.19
C MET A 1 -10.81 8.85 -93.92
N LYS A 2 -11.66 7.82 -93.80
CA LYS A 2 -11.64 6.79 -92.74
C LYS A 2 -10.38 5.93 -92.84
N LYS A 3 -9.85 5.49 -91.71
CA LYS A 3 -9.27 4.13 -91.58
C LYS A 3 -9.47 3.59 -90.17
N ILE A 4 -10.07 2.41 -90.12
CA ILE A 4 -10.32 1.53 -88.98
C ILE A 4 -9.18 0.51 -88.94
N LEU A 5 -8.70 0.12 -87.76
CA LEU A 5 -8.12 -1.19 -87.39
C LEU A 5 -8.00 -1.23 -85.85
N LEU A 6 -8.87 -1.95 -85.13
CA LEU A 6 -8.80 -3.37 -84.74
C LEU A 6 -7.75 -3.69 -83.65
N GLY A 7 -8.25 -3.76 -82.40
CA GLY A 7 -8.16 -4.93 -81.51
C GLY A 7 -6.78 -5.42 -81.03
N GLY A 8 -6.52 -5.24 -79.73
CA GLY A 8 -5.57 -6.03 -78.95
C GLY A 8 -5.91 -5.94 -77.46
N LEU A 9 -6.47 -7.01 -76.90
CA LEU A 9 -6.68 -7.16 -75.45
C LEU A 9 -5.31 -7.28 -74.76
N ALA A 10 -5.06 -6.43 -73.77
CA ALA A 10 -4.03 -6.66 -72.76
C ALA A 10 -4.71 -6.72 -71.40
N VAL A 11 -4.70 -7.90 -70.79
CA VAL A 11 -5.10 -8.13 -69.39
C VAL A 11 -4.02 -7.48 -68.51
N PRO A 12 -4.35 -6.60 -67.55
CA PRO A 12 -3.36 -6.14 -66.59
C PRO A 12 -3.03 -7.31 -65.66
N ALA A 13 -1.74 -7.61 -65.51
CA ALA A 13 -1.27 -8.53 -64.50
C ALA A 13 -1.72 -8.03 -63.12
N LEU A 14 -2.48 -8.86 -62.41
CA LEU A 14 -2.80 -8.67 -61.02
C LEU A 14 -1.47 -8.73 -60.24
N LEU A 15 -0.96 -7.59 -59.78
CA LEU A 15 0.01 -7.60 -58.69
C LEU A 15 -0.73 -8.10 -57.46
N VAL A 16 -0.55 -9.37 -57.14
CA VAL A 16 -0.83 -9.87 -55.80
C VAL A 16 0.18 -9.18 -54.90
N ALA A 17 -0.28 -8.18 -54.15
CA ALA A 17 0.45 -7.72 -52.99
C ALA A 17 0.60 -8.93 -52.07
N VAL A 18 1.82 -9.46 -51.98
CA VAL A 18 2.17 -10.43 -50.95
C VAL A 18 2.01 -9.68 -49.64
N SER A 19 0.91 -9.95 -48.94
CA SER A 19 0.78 -9.56 -47.54
C SER A 19 1.95 -10.21 -46.82
N VAL A 20 2.89 -9.39 -46.36
CA VAL A 20 3.85 -9.82 -45.35
C VAL A 20 2.99 -10.26 -44.16
N PRO A 21 3.05 -11.52 -43.71
CA PRO A 21 2.35 -11.88 -42.50
C PRO A 21 2.88 -10.97 -41.39
N ALA A 22 1.98 -10.35 -40.63
CA ALA A 22 2.35 -9.73 -39.35
C ALA A 22 3.21 -10.76 -38.60
N SER A 23 4.37 -10.34 -38.09
CA SER A 23 5.19 -11.24 -37.28
C SER A 23 4.30 -11.82 -36.18
N ALA A 24 4.36 -13.14 -35.97
CA ALA A 24 3.67 -13.74 -34.84
C ALA A 24 4.15 -13.03 -33.57
N PHE A 25 3.22 -12.62 -32.71
CA PHE A 25 3.52 -12.04 -31.41
C PHE A 25 4.50 -12.96 -30.65
N GLU A 26 5.62 -12.41 -30.20
CA GLU A 26 6.63 -13.12 -29.41
C GLU A 26 6.43 -12.75 -27.94
N GLY A 27 5.66 -13.59 -27.24
CA GLY A 27 5.28 -13.34 -25.85
C GLY A 27 6.42 -13.60 -24.87
N ARG A 28 6.66 -12.64 -23.97
CA ARG A 28 7.58 -12.74 -22.84
C ARG A 28 7.00 -13.68 -21.78
N THR A 29 7.89 -14.33 -21.03
CA THR A 29 7.54 -15.11 -19.85
C THR A 29 8.58 -14.88 -18.77
N VAL A 30 8.13 -14.70 -17.53
CA VAL A 30 8.95 -14.83 -16.32
C VAL A 30 8.41 -16.01 -15.52
N ALA A 31 9.31 -16.82 -14.98
CA ALA A 31 8.93 -18.03 -14.24
C ALA A 31 9.94 -18.35 -13.15
N ALA A 32 9.44 -18.87 -12.04
CA ALA A 32 10.26 -19.57 -11.06
C ALA A 32 10.65 -20.97 -11.60
N PRO A 33 11.73 -21.59 -11.11
CA PRO A 33 12.12 -22.93 -11.53
C PRO A 33 11.05 -23.99 -11.20
N ASN A 34 10.38 -23.80 -10.07
CA ASN A 34 9.22 -24.54 -9.58
C ASN A 34 8.68 -23.79 -8.34
N CYS A 35 7.65 -24.32 -7.68
CA CYS A 35 7.06 -23.74 -6.47
C CYS A 35 7.83 -24.01 -5.15
N ASP A 36 8.97 -24.70 -5.18
CA ASP A 36 9.73 -25.07 -3.97
C ASP A 36 10.39 -23.84 -3.30
N TYR A 37 10.54 -22.72 -4.02
CA TYR A 37 11.08 -21.46 -3.47
C TYR A 37 10.17 -20.79 -2.43
N GLY A 38 8.91 -21.24 -2.32
CA GLY A 38 7.98 -20.81 -1.28
C GLY A 38 7.04 -19.67 -1.66
N GLY A 39 7.35 -18.91 -2.72
CA GLY A 39 6.54 -17.81 -3.21
C GLY A 39 5.25 -18.23 -3.91
N LYS A 40 4.40 -17.24 -4.21
CA LYS A 40 3.05 -17.43 -4.75
C LYS A 40 2.99 -17.49 -6.26
N ILE A 41 3.88 -16.82 -6.98
CA ILE A 41 3.82 -16.78 -8.45
C ILE A 41 4.70 -17.89 -9.02
N GLU A 42 4.13 -18.77 -9.84
CA GLU A 42 4.90 -19.76 -10.59
C GLU A 42 5.43 -19.15 -11.90
N SER A 43 4.55 -18.49 -12.65
CA SER A 43 4.92 -17.80 -13.89
C SER A 43 3.93 -16.71 -14.27
N ILE A 44 4.41 -15.77 -15.08
CA ILE A 44 3.60 -14.74 -15.73
C ILE A 44 3.92 -14.79 -17.22
N VAL A 45 2.88 -14.99 -18.03
CA VAL A 45 3.00 -15.28 -19.46
C VAL A 45 2.20 -14.28 -20.28
N ALA A 46 2.85 -13.61 -21.22
CA ALA A 46 2.17 -12.91 -22.30
C ALA A 46 1.68 -13.95 -23.31
N GLN A 47 0.41 -14.34 -23.21
CA GLN A 47 -0.17 -15.40 -24.04
C GLN A 47 -0.40 -14.92 -25.48
N ASP A 48 -0.83 -13.68 -25.63
CA ASP A 48 -0.92 -12.93 -26.87
C ASP A 48 -0.79 -11.43 -26.55
N GLU A 49 -0.87 -10.56 -27.56
CA GLU A 49 -0.68 -9.10 -27.43
C GLU A 49 -1.54 -8.46 -26.33
N TYR A 50 -2.72 -9.01 -26.03
CA TYR A 50 -3.66 -8.42 -25.08
C TYR A 50 -4.12 -9.41 -24.00
N THR A 51 -3.36 -10.48 -23.76
CA THR A 51 -3.70 -11.49 -22.75
C THR A 51 -2.48 -11.84 -21.91
N VAL A 52 -2.58 -11.61 -20.59
CA VAL A 52 -1.57 -12.00 -19.61
C VAL A 52 -2.14 -13.07 -18.69
N VAL A 53 -1.37 -14.13 -18.47
CA VAL A 53 -1.74 -15.23 -17.57
C VAL A 53 -0.77 -15.30 -16.40
N PHE A 54 -1.28 -15.18 -15.19
CA PHE A 54 -0.56 -15.40 -13.94
C PHE A 54 -0.87 -16.81 -13.43
N ASN A 55 0.14 -17.67 -13.36
CA ASN A 55 0.06 -18.99 -12.75
C ASN A 55 0.61 -18.89 -11.34
N LEU A 56 -0.16 -19.35 -10.36
CA LEU A 56 0.17 -19.27 -8.94
C LEU A 56 0.44 -20.66 -8.35
N CYS A 57 1.44 -20.74 -7.49
CA CYS A 57 1.79 -21.91 -6.70
C CYS A 57 0.74 -22.26 -5.64
N LYS A 58 -0.08 -21.29 -5.23
CA LYS A 58 -1.15 -21.42 -4.23
C LYS A 58 -2.32 -20.51 -4.63
N PRO A 59 -3.56 -20.85 -4.24
CA PRO A 59 -4.70 -19.94 -4.43
C PRO A 59 -4.45 -18.57 -3.80
N ASP A 60 -4.78 -17.49 -4.51
CA ASP A 60 -4.79 -16.13 -3.94
C ASP A 60 -6.08 -15.39 -4.33
N PRO A 61 -7.13 -15.46 -3.50
CA PRO A 61 -8.40 -14.77 -3.75
C PRO A 61 -8.26 -13.25 -3.66
N ALA A 62 -7.18 -12.73 -3.07
CA ALA A 62 -6.90 -11.30 -3.00
C ALA A 62 -6.12 -10.78 -4.23
N PHE A 63 -5.87 -11.62 -5.25
CA PHE A 63 -5.13 -11.25 -6.47
C PHE A 63 -5.61 -9.93 -7.08
N LYS A 64 -6.93 -9.75 -7.30
CA LYS A 64 -7.45 -8.51 -7.91
C LYS A 64 -7.14 -7.27 -7.07
N ALA A 65 -7.27 -7.39 -5.74
CA ALA A 65 -6.98 -6.30 -4.83
C ALA A 65 -5.49 -5.95 -4.88
N LYS A 66 -4.61 -6.95 -4.85
CA LYS A 66 -3.16 -6.74 -4.98
C LYS A 66 -2.78 -6.15 -6.33
N ALA A 67 -3.30 -6.69 -7.44
CA ALA A 67 -3.01 -6.23 -8.80
C ALA A 67 -3.53 -4.81 -9.10
N ALA A 68 -4.36 -4.24 -8.20
CA ALA A 68 -4.78 -2.84 -8.26
C ALA A 68 -3.87 -1.88 -7.49
N PHE A 69 -2.86 -2.40 -6.78
CA PHE A 69 -2.00 -1.60 -5.92
C PHE A 69 -0.85 -0.96 -6.70
N THR A 70 -0.63 0.34 -6.47
CA THR A 70 0.27 1.23 -7.22
C THR A 70 1.69 0.70 -7.49
N PRO A 71 2.38 -0.03 -6.57
CA PRO A 71 3.69 -0.62 -6.86
C PRO A 71 3.71 -1.60 -8.04
N PHE A 72 2.55 -2.11 -8.47
CA PHE A 72 2.43 -2.98 -9.66
C PHE A 72 2.09 -2.21 -10.93
N GLY A 73 2.41 -0.91 -10.97
CA GLY A 73 2.27 -0.06 -12.15
C GLY A 73 3.11 -0.58 -13.32
N ILE A 74 2.59 -0.38 -14.53
CA ILE A 74 3.19 -0.91 -15.76
C ILE A 74 3.96 0.19 -16.51
N GLU A 75 5.18 -0.14 -16.93
CA GLU A 75 6.08 0.68 -17.72
C GLU A 75 6.46 -0.04 -19.02
N PRO A 76 6.95 0.68 -20.06
CA PRO A 76 7.31 0.05 -21.34
C PRO A 76 8.46 -0.94 -21.18
N GLU A 77 8.36 -2.10 -21.83
CA GLU A 77 9.41 -3.13 -21.82
C GLU A 77 10.79 -2.56 -22.21
N GLU A 78 10.87 -1.85 -23.33
CA GLU A 78 12.13 -1.27 -23.82
C GLU A 78 12.71 -0.25 -22.83
N TYR A 79 11.85 0.43 -22.07
CA TYR A 79 12.26 1.40 -21.05
C TYR A 79 12.81 0.68 -19.81
N ILE A 80 12.17 -0.39 -19.35
CA ILE A 80 12.65 -1.22 -18.24
C ILE A 80 14.01 -1.84 -18.57
N ASP A 81 14.14 -2.45 -19.76
CA ASP A 81 15.36 -3.13 -20.20
C ASP A 81 16.56 -2.17 -20.37
N SER A 82 16.30 -0.87 -20.43
CA SER A 82 17.32 0.18 -20.46
C SER A 82 17.42 0.95 -19.14
N ALA A 83 16.46 1.83 -18.85
CA ALA A 83 16.44 2.72 -17.70
C ALA A 83 16.30 2.00 -16.34
N GLY A 84 15.66 0.83 -16.31
CA GLY A 84 15.64 -0.02 -15.11
C GLY A 84 17.03 -0.60 -14.80
N VAL A 85 17.83 -0.88 -15.83
CA VAL A 85 19.18 -1.44 -15.67
C VAL A 85 20.20 -0.37 -15.27
N ASP A 86 20.08 0.85 -15.82
CA ASP A 86 20.97 1.98 -15.52
C ASP A 86 20.53 2.82 -14.29
N GLY A 87 19.31 2.60 -13.80
CA GLY A 87 18.75 3.21 -12.61
C GLY A 87 18.11 4.59 -12.83
N SER A 88 18.06 5.11 -14.06
CA SER A 88 17.44 6.41 -14.35
C SER A 88 15.93 6.43 -14.13
N ILE A 89 15.29 5.26 -14.16
CA ILE A 89 13.84 5.04 -13.94
C ILE A 89 13.33 5.65 -12.62
N ILE A 90 14.17 5.67 -11.57
CA ILE A 90 13.84 6.21 -10.25
C ILE A 90 13.49 7.71 -10.25
N SER A 91 13.82 8.42 -11.33
CA SER A 91 13.63 9.87 -11.42
C SER A 91 13.00 10.34 -12.72
N ALA A 92 12.71 9.42 -13.65
CA ALA A 92 12.20 9.73 -14.98
C ALA A 92 11.15 8.71 -15.46
N PRO A 93 10.17 8.30 -14.61
CA PRO A 93 9.21 7.26 -14.97
C PRO A 93 8.46 7.57 -16.27
N ILE A 94 8.13 6.50 -17.00
CA ILE A 94 7.30 6.55 -18.21
C ILE A 94 6.17 5.55 -18.00
N GLY A 95 4.93 6.02 -18.10
CA GLY A 95 3.78 5.16 -17.92
C GLY A 95 2.66 5.46 -18.91
N THR A 96 1.48 4.96 -18.58
CA THR A 96 0.23 5.11 -19.35
C THR A 96 -0.73 6.11 -18.71
N GLY A 97 -0.38 6.63 -17.53
CA GLY A 97 -1.24 7.45 -16.69
C GLY A 97 -1.62 8.82 -17.27
N PRO A 98 -2.57 9.52 -16.63
CA PRO A 98 -3.12 10.78 -17.13
C PRO A 98 -2.12 11.94 -17.12
N PHE A 99 -0.99 11.82 -16.42
CA PHE A 99 0.03 12.85 -16.32
C PHE A 99 1.43 12.31 -16.65
N MET A 100 2.20 13.09 -17.39
CA MET A 100 3.60 12.82 -17.72
C MET A 100 4.49 13.69 -16.84
N LEU A 101 5.62 13.14 -16.38
CA LEU A 101 6.62 13.96 -15.71
C LEU A 101 7.11 15.08 -16.64
N ASP A 102 7.14 16.31 -16.13
CA ASP A 102 7.74 17.46 -16.82
C ASP A 102 9.06 17.87 -16.16
N ALA A 103 9.07 18.00 -14.83
CA ALA A 103 10.28 18.31 -14.06
C ALA A 103 10.20 17.83 -12.62
N TRP A 104 11.34 17.43 -12.06
CA TRP A 104 11.52 17.28 -10.62
C TRP A 104 12.54 18.31 -10.11
N ASN A 105 12.02 19.36 -9.49
CA ASN A 105 12.81 20.40 -8.83
C ASN A 105 13.14 19.92 -7.41
N ARG A 106 14.30 19.26 -7.26
CA ARG A 106 14.73 18.68 -5.97
C ARG A 106 14.65 19.69 -4.83
N GLY A 107 14.05 19.28 -3.71
CA GLY A 107 13.80 20.13 -2.55
C GLY A 107 12.62 21.13 -2.65
N ASP A 108 11.93 21.23 -3.79
CA ASP A 108 10.83 22.18 -4.01
C ASP A 108 9.53 21.55 -4.54
N SER A 109 9.56 20.89 -5.70
CA SER A 109 8.34 20.40 -6.36
C SER A 109 8.58 19.28 -7.38
N VAL A 110 7.54 18.47 -7.63
CA VAL A 110 7.41 17.69 -8.87
C VAL A 110 6.32 18.29 -9.74
N VAL A 111 6.61 18.52 -11.02
CA VAL A 111 5.71 19.12 -12.00
C VAL A 111 5.39 18.09 -13.07
N TYR A 112 4.11 17.92 -13.34
CA TYR A 112 3.59 17.05 -14.38
C TYR A 112 2.75 17.84 -15.37
N LYS A 113 2.69 17.36 -16.60
CA LYS A 113 1.83 17.84 -17.67
C LYS A 113 0.82 16.77 -18.04
N ARG A 114 -0.40 17.16 -18.39
CA ARG A 114 -1.43 16.21 -18.85
C ARG A 114 -0.94 15.43 -20.07
N PHE A 115 -1.24 14.13 -20.11
CA PHE A 115 -1.06 13.30 -21.28
C PHE A 115 -2.25 13.46 -22.23
N ASP A 116 -2.08 14.22 -23.31
CA ASP A 116 -3.18 14.52 -24.24
C ASP A 116 -3.67 13.30 -25.04
N ASP A 117 -2.89 12.22 -25.11
CA ASP A 117 -3.28 10.92 -25.71
C ASP A 117 -3.74 9.90 -24.66
N TYR A 118 -3.99 10.32 -23.41
CA TYR A 118 -4.49 9.44 -22.36
C TYR A 118 -5.77 8.70 -22.80
N TRP A 119 -5.79 7.40 -22.54
CA TRP A 119 -6.83 6.47 -23.00
C TRP A 119 -8.13 6.59 -22.21
N GLY A 120 -8.05 7.07 -20.95
CA GLY A 120 -9.17 7.23 -20.04
C GLY A 120 -9.81 8.62 -20.09
N GLU A 121 -10.47 9.00 -19.00
CA GLU A 121 -11.00 10.35 -18.83
C GLU A 121 -9.85 11.33 -18.58
N LYS A 122 -9.71 12.32 -19.46
CA LYS A 122 -8.62 13.28 -19.41
C LYS A 122 -8.85 14.31 -18.29
N PRO A 123 -7.82 14.65 -17.50
CA PRO A 123 -7.90 15.75 -16.56
C PRO A 123 -8.37 17.05 -17.24
N VAL A 124 -9.26 17.77 -16.56
CA VAL A 124 -9.80 19.04 -17.07
C VAL A 124 -8.79 20.19 -17.05
N TYR A 125 -7.64 19.99 -16.40
CA TYR A 125 -6.53 20.93 -16.27
C TYR A 125 -5.25 20.35 -16.90
N SER A 126 -4.25 21.19 -17.18
CA SER A 126 -3.05 20.79 -17.95
C SER A 126 -1.82 20.50 -17.10
N THR A 127 -1.75 21.03 -15.88
CA THR A 127 -0.55 20.96 -15.04
C THR A 127 -0.90 20.48 -13.64
N LEU A 128 -0.20 19.45 -13.18
CA LEU A 128 -0.26 18.97 -11.80
C LEU A 128 1.06 19.29 -11.12
N VAL A 129 1.02 19.86 -9.92
CA VAL A 129 2.23 20.18 -9.14
C VAL A 129 2.11 19.55 -7.77
N TYR A 130 3.11 18.75 -7.41
CA TYR A 130 3.32 18.27 -6.05
C TYR A 130 4.32 19.19 -5.35
N ARG A 131 3.95 19.70 -4.19
CA ARG A 131 4.83 20.43 -3.26
C ARG A 131 4.84 19.72 -1.92
N TRP A 132 5.75 20.10 -1.04
CA TRP A 132 5.82 19.55 0.30
C TRP A 132 6.13 20.61 1.36
N ASN A 133 5.68 20.32 2.57
CA ASN A 133 6.02 21.04 3.78
C ASN A 133 5.85 20.08 4.95
N ASP A 134 6.89 19.92 5.77
CA ASP A 134 6.91 18.99 6.91
C ASP A 134 5.94 19.41 8.02
N SER A 135 5.70 20.71 8.17
CA SER A 135 4.78 21.29 9.14
C SER A 135 3.33 21.24 8.67
N GLY A 136 2.45 20.56 9.43
CA GLY A 136 1.00 20.57 9.19
C GLY A 136 0.39 21.97 9.21
N ALA A 137 0.78 22.81 10.17
CA ALA A 137 0.40 24.22 10.20
C ALA A 137 0.93 25.00 8.98
N GLY A 138 2.14 24.68 8.52
CA GLY A 138 2.72 25.23 7.29
C GLY A 138 1.87 24.91 6.07
N ARG A 139 1.47 23.64 5.89
CA ARG A 139 0.56 23.20 4.82
C ARG A 139 -0.79 23.92 4.87
N LEU A 140 -1.41 24.01 6.05
CA LEU A 140 -2.70 24.68 6.22
C LEU A 140 -2.63 26.19 5.91
N ASN A 141 -1.52 26.85 6.24
CA ASN A 141 -1.32 28.25 5.91
C ASN A 141 -1.21 28.49 4.40
N GLU A 142 -0.51 27.61 3.66
CA GLU A 142 -0.45 27.64 2.19
C GLU A 142 -1.84 27.42 1.58
N LEU A 143 -2.63 26.49 2.14
CA LEU A 143 -3.99 26.23 1.68
C LEU A 143 -4.90 27.46 1.86
N ARG A 144 -4.88 28.07 3.05
CA ARG A 144 -5.64 29.31 3.34
C ARG A 144 -5.20 30.49 2.48
N ALA A 145 -3.93 30.53 2.09
CA ALA A 145 -3.41 31.54 1.17
C ALA A 145 -3.83 31.28 -0.29
N GLY A 146 -4.34 30.08 -0.61
CA GLY A 146 -4.70 29.66 -1.97
C GLY A 146 -3.48 29.39 -2.85
N THR A 147 -2.29 29.22 -2.26
CA THR A 147 -1.07 28.84 -3.00
C THR A 147 -1.02 27.35 -3.31
N VAL A 148 -1.85 26.56 -2.63
CA VAL A 148 -2.13 25.14 -2.90
C VAL A 148 -3.63 24.89 -2.90
N ASP A 149 -4.07 23.86 -3.61
CA ASP A 149 -5.49 23.53 -3.80
C ASP A 149 -5.96 22.43 -2.85
N GLN A 150 -5.08 21.49 -2.51
CA GLN A 150 -5.32 20.40 -1.57
C GLN A 150 -4.05 20.07 -0.78
N ILE A 151 -4.22 19.75 0.50
CA ILE A 151 -3.16 19.30 1.41
C ILE A 151 -3.52 17.98 2.06
N THR A 152 -2.51 17.19 2.42
CA THR A 152 -2.68 16.02 3.29
C THR A 152 -2.36 16.32 4.75
N ASN A 153 -2.77 15.38 5.61
CA ASN A 153 -2.39 15.32 7.02
C ASN A 153 -2.63 16.65 7.75
N VAL A 154 -3.87 17.11 7.74
CA VAL A 154 -4.27 18.22 8.60
C VAL A 154 -3.94 17.82 10.04
N SER A 155 -3.38 18.75 10.81
CA SER A 155 -3.13 18.52 12.24
C SER A 155 -4.46 18.37 12.98
N PRO A 156 -4.62 17.38 13.89
CA PRO A 156 -5.86 17.19 14.65
C PRO A 156 -6.41 18.46 15.30
N ASP A 157 -5.54 19.28 15.90
CA ASP A 157 -5.88 20.56 16.55
C ASP A 157 -6.52 21.58 15.59
N ASP A 158 -6.27 21.45 14.28
CA ASP A 158 -6.80 22.36 13.27
C ASP A 158 -8.14 21.89 12.66
N TYR A 159 -8.64 20.70 12.99
CA TYR A 159 -9.82 20.10 12.34
C TYR A 159 -11.05 20.99 12.43
N ASP A 160 -11.35 21.51 13.62
CA ASP A 160 -12.50 22.39 13.81
C ASP A 160 -12.30 23.72 13.11
N SER A 161 -11.06 24.25 13.07
CA SER A 161 -10.74 25.47 12.35
C SER A 161 -10.96 25.31 10.84
N VAL A 162 -10.63 24.15 10.26
CA VAL A 162 -10.88 23.83 8.84
C VAL A 162 -12.37 23.67 8.58
N LYS A 163 -13.12 22.98 9.45
CA LYS A 163 -14.57 22.78 9.31
C LYS A 163 -15.36 24.09 9.42
N MET A 164 -14.86 25.07 10.18
CA MET A 164 -15.50 26.38 10.35
C MET A 164 -15.07 27.41 9.31
N ASP A 165 -14.05 27.12 8.49
CA ASP A 165 -13.56 28.03 7.44
C ASP A 165 -14.37 27.81 6.16
N ASP A 166 -15.23 28.79 5.83
CA ASP A 166 -16.10 28.74 4.64
C ASP A 166 -15.32 28.67 3.31
N SER A 167 -14.02 28.99 3.32
CA SER A 167 -13.15 28.89 2.14
C SER A 167 -12.55 27.49 1.94
N LEU A 168 -12.70 26.59 2.91
CA LEU A 168 -12.10 25.25 2.90
C LEU A 168 -13.17 24.15 2.91
N GLN A 169 -12.74 22.95 2.54
CA GLN A 169 -13.48 21.71 2.76
C GLN A 169 -12.62 20.71 3.51
N PHE A 170 -13.20 20.13 4.56
CA PHE A 170 -12.60 19.06 5.35
C PHE A 170 -12.85 17.71 4.66
N ILE A 171 -11.78 16.96 4.41
CA ILE A 171 -11.82 15.67 3.69
C ILE A 171 -11.38 14.57 4.67
N PRO A 172 -12.33 13.83 5.28
CA PRO A 172 -11.98 12.68 6.11
C PRO A 172 -11.22 11.63 5.29
N VAL A 173 -10.13 11.10 5.84
CA VAL A 173 -9.38 10.00 5.24
C VAL A 173 -9.83 8.70 5.90
N VAL A 174 -10.38 7.79 5.10
CA VAL A 174 -11.01 6.54 5.53
C VAL A 174 -10.14 5.31 5.20
N ASN A 175 -8.81 5.45 5.35
CA ASN A 175 -7.89 4.33 5.21
C ASN A 175 -7.90 3.46 6.48
N PRO A 176 -8.27 2.17 6.40
CA PRO A 176 -8.19 1.28 7.56
C PRO A 176 -6.77 1.24 8.10
N ASN A 177 -6.59 1.39 9.41
CA ASN A 177 -5.26 1.41 10.02
C ASN A 177 -5.32 0.92 11.47
N THR A 178 -4.17 0.54 12.04
CA THR A 178 -4.06 0.10 13.43
C THR A 178 -2.79 0.65 14.07
N MET A 179 -2.87 1.08 15.33
CA MET A 179 -1.71 1.39 16.17
C MET A 179 -1.63 0.39 17.30
N TYR A 180 -0.40 -0.02 17.59
CA TYR A 180 -0.14 -1.05 18.58
C TYR A 180 1.11 -0.80 19.40
N LEU A 181 1.07 -1.36 20.61
CA LEU A 181 2.23 -1.53 21.47
C LEU A 181 2.76 -2.96 21.28
N GLY A 182 3.85 -3.09 20.53
CA GLY A 182 4.50 -4.36 20.23
C GLY A 182 5.38 -4.85 21.38
N MET A 183 5.52 -6.17 21.47
CA MET A 183 6.40 -6.87 22.40
C MET A 183 7.09 -8.02 21.66
N THR A 184 8.38 -8.21 21.90
CA THR A 184 9.13 -9.32 21.31
C THR A 184 9.23 -10.47 22.31
N ASN A 185 8.57 -11.59 22.03
CA ASN A 185 8.41 -12.71 22.98
C ASN A 185 9.69 -13.54 23.24
N THR A 186 10.81 -13.17 22.63
CA THR A 186 12.13 -13.78 22.85
C THR A 186 12.91 -13.11 23.99
N PHE A 187 12.44 -11.95 24.47
CA PHE A 187 13.03 -11.24 25.60
C PHE A 187 12.18 -11.42 26.85
N ALA A 188 12.82 -11.74 27.98
CA ALA A 188 12.16 -11.68 29.28
C ALA A 188 11.87 -10.22 29.67
N PRO A 189 10.72 -9.91 30.28
CA PRO A 189 9.67 -10.84 30.74
C PRO A 189 8.56 -11.09 29.71
N PHE A 190 8.70 -10.63 28.47
CA PHE A 190 7.68 -10.77 27.42
C PHE A 190 7.59 -12.19 26.85
N ASP A 191 8.49 -13.11 27.22
CA ASP A 191 8.38 -14.53 26.93
C ASP A 191 7.21 -15.20 27.65
N ASP A 192 6.80 -14.69 28.82
CA ASP A 192 5.62 -15.16 29.55
C ASP A 192 4.32 -14.52 29.01
N VAL A 193 3.42 -15.36 28.49
CA VAL A 193 2.10 -14.92 28.00
C VAL A 193 1.24 -14.25 29.08
N LYS A 194 1.40 -14.62 30.37
CA LYS A 194 0.66 -13.98 31.47
C LYS A 194 1.09 -12.53 31.65
N VAL A 195 2.38 -12.23 31.47
CA VAL A 195 2.89 -10.85 31.50
C VAL A 195 2.26 -10.04 30.36
N ARG A 196 2.25 -10.58 29.14
CA ARG A 196 1.64 -9.91 27.99
C ARG A 196 0.14 -9.69 28.17
N GLN A 197 -0.61 -10.70 28.64
CA GLN A 197 -2.03 -10.57 28.97
C GLN A 197 -2.29 -9.51 30.05
N ALA A 198 -1.46 -9.45 31.10
CA ALA A 198 -1.58 -8.42 32.11
C ALA A 198 -1.38 -7.01 31.51
N ILE A 199 -0.38 -6.84 30.64
CA ILE A 199 -0.15 -5.57 29.94
C ILE A 199 -1.36 -5.19 29.08
N ALA A 200 -1.94 -6.15 28.35
CA ALA A 200 -3.14 -5.91 27.53
C ALA A 200 -4.36 -5.44 28.34
N MET A 201 -4.52 -5.91 29.59
CA MET A 201 -5.58 -5.46 30.51
C MET A 201 -5.21 -4.18 31.28
N GLY A 202 -3.93 -3.86 31.41
CA GLY A 202 -3.43 -2.76 32.25
C GLY A 202 -3.34 -1.40 31.57
N ILE A 203 -3.63 -1.32 30.27
CA ILE A 203 -3.61 -0.08 29.49
C ILE A 203 -5.04 0.42 29.28
N ASP A 204 -5.33 1.63 29.75
CA ASP A 204 -6.53 2.40 29.48
C ASP A 204 -6.44 3.02 28.08
N ARG A 205 -6.83 2.22 27.10
CA ARG A 205 -6.78 2.57 25.67
C ARG A 205 -7.75 3.68 25.33
N GLN A 206 -8.92 3.74 25.97
CA GLN A 206 -9.90 4.80 25.76
C GLN A 206 -9.33 6.17 26.14
N ARG A 207 -8.62 6.26 27.28
CA ARG A 207 -7.97 7.50 27.71
C ARG A 207 -6.91 8.00 26.72
N ILE A 208 -6.22 7.08 26.03
CA ILE A 208 -5.27 7.45 24.96
C ILE A 208 -6.02 8.08 23.78
N ILE A 209 -7.10 7.44 23.33
CA ILE A 209 -7.92 7.97 22.23
C ILE A 209 -8.50 9.35 22.58
N ASP A 210 -9.14 9.48 23.74
CA ASP A 210 -9.83 10.70 24.15
C ASP A 210 -8.92 11.92 24.24
N ASN A 211 -7.64 11.71 24.57
CA ASN A 211 -6.68 12.79 24.82
C ASN A 211 -5.76 13.10 23.63
N PHE A 212 -5.47 12.12 22.76
CA PHE A 212 -4.40 12.26 21.76
C PHE A 212 -4.85 11.96 20.32
N TYR A 213 -6.09 11.51 20.12
CA TYR A 213 -6.60 11.19 18.80
C TYR A 213 -7.73 12.14 18.39
N PRO A 214 -7.84 12.49 17.10
CA PRO A 214 -8.95 13.29 16.61
C PRO A 214 -10.28 12.53 16.69
N ALA A 215 -11.37 13.29 16.74
CA ALA A 215 -12.72 12.76 16.61
C ALA A 215 -12.86 11.91 15.33
N GLY A 216 -13.48 10.74 15.47
CA GLY A 216 -13.58 9.72 14.42
C GLY A 216 -12.60 8.55 14.60
N SER A 217 -11.62 8.68 15.50
CA SER A 217 -10.77 7.56 15.91
C SER A 217 -11.50 6.63 16.87
N GLU A 218 -11.15 5.35 16.88
CA GLU A 218 -11.78 4.34 17.72
C GLU A 218 -10.75 3.50 18.48
N VAL A 219 -11.15 3.03 19.67
CA VAL A 219 -10.37 2.03 20.39
C VAL A 219 -10.44 0.73 19.60
N ALA A 220 -9.28 0.16 19.31
CA ALA A 220 -9.20 -1.06 18.51
C ALA A 220 -9.79 -2.26 19.27
N SER A 221 -10.89 -2.82 18.74
CA SER A 221 -11.51 -4.04 19.29
C SER A 221 -10.76 -5.30 18.86
N HIS A 222 -10.07 -5.26 17.73
CA HIS A 222 -9.27 -6.33 17.14
C HIS A 222 -8.00 -5.72 16.54
N PHE A 223 -7.05 -6.55 16.10
CA PHE A 223 -5.85 -6.06 15.40
C PHE A 223 -6.23 -5.29 14.12
N THR A 224 -7.12 -5.88 13.32
CA THR A 224 -7.57 -5.35 12.03
C THR A 224 -8.88 -4.56 12.19
N PRO A 225 -9.04 -3.38 11.56
CA PRO A 225 -10.28 -2.60 11.61
C PRO A 225 -11.50 -3.35 11.07
N CYS A 226 -12.65 -3.19 11.74
CA CYS A 226 -13.94 -3.81 11.34
C CYS A 226 -14.45 -3.43 9.95
N SER A 227 -13.89 -2.40 9.32
CA SER A 227 -14.26 -1.97 7.97
C SER A 227 -13.90 -3.01 6.89
N LEU A 228 -13.04 -3.98 7.20
CA LEU A 228 -12.68 -5.08 6.32
C LEU A 228 -13.49 -6.35 6.64
N PRO A 229 -13.94 -7.13 5.64
CA PRO A 229 -14.60 -8.41 5.86
C PRO A 229 -13.75 -9.35 6.73
N ASN A 230 -14.39 -10.08 7.64
CA ASN A 230 -13.78 -11.00 8.61
C ASN A 230 -12.77 -10.36 9.59
N ALA A 231 -12.58 -9.04 9.60
CA ALA A 231 -11.53 -8.41 10.41
C ALA A 231 -11.79 -8.49 11.92
N CYS A 232 -13.04 -8.34 12.34
CA CYS A 232 -13.41 -8.29 13.75
C CYS A 232 -14.41 -9.38 14.17
N VAL A 233 -14.23 -10.58 13.60
CA VAL A 233 -14.91 -11.80 14.06
C VAL A 233 -14.12 -12.43 15.22
N GLY A 234 -14.84 -13.09 16.12
CA GLY A 234 -14.29 -13.59 17.38
C GLY A 234 -14.55 -12.66 18.57
N ASP A 235 -13.80 -12.88 19.64
CA ASP A 235 -13.94 -12.13 20.88
C ASP A 235 -13.16 -10.80 20.79
N PRO A 236 -13.77 -9.67 21.22
CA PRO A 236 -13.08 -8.39 21.25
C PRO A 236 -11.94 -8.39 22.27
N TRP A 237 -10.99 -7.48 22.07
CA TRP A 237 -9.83 -7.28 22.94
C TRP A 237 -10.23 -7.02 24.39
N TYR A 238 -9.29 -7.28 25.32
CA TYR A 238 -9.51 -7.11 26.75
C TYR A 238 -9.98 -5.70 27.13
N ASP A 239 -10.96 -5.64 28.03
CA ASP A 239 -11.31 -4.41 28.73
C ASP A 239 -10.18 -3.96 29.66
N PHE A 240 -10.15 -2.66 29.97
CA PHE A 240 -9.22 -2.11 30.95
C PHE A 240 -9.57 -2.60 32.36
N ASP A 241 -8.70 -3.45 32.93
CA ASP A 241 -8.82 -4.02 34.27
C ASP A 241 -7.43 -4.05 34.95
N PRO A 242 -6.99 -2.93 35.53
CA PRO A 242 -5.67 -2.83 36.16
C PRO A 242 -5.56 -3.67 37.44
N VAL A 243 -6.69 -4.07 38.06
CA VAL A 243 -6.67 -4.92 39.25
C VAL A 243 -6.29 -6.34 38.85
N LYS A 244 -7.02 -6.91 37.89
CA LYS A 244 -6.72 -8.25 37.37
C LYS A 244 -5.35 -8.31 36.68
N ALA A 245 -4.94 -7.24 36.02
CA ALA A 245 -3.61 -7.14 35.44
C ALA A 245 -2.49 -7.24 36.50
N LYS A 246 -2.61 -6.53 37.63
CA LYS A 246 -1.65 -6.65 38.73
C LYS A 246 -1.62 -8.05 39.34
N GLU A 247 -2.77 -8.71 39.46
CA GLU A 247 -2.86 -10.10 39.94
C GLU A 247 -2.10 -11.06 39.00
N LEU A 248 -2.30 -10.94 37.69
CA LEU A 248 -1.59 -11.75 36.69
C LEU A 248 -0.08 -11.48 36.68
N LEU A 249 0.36 -10.23 36.81
CA LEU A 249 1.79 -9.92 36.95
C LEU A 249 2.38 -10.54 38.22
N ALA A 250 1.67 -10.50 39.34
CA ALA A 250 2.11 -11.14 40.58
C ALA A 250 2.21 -12.66 40.42
N GLU A 251 1.25 -13.31 39.77
CA GLU A 251 1.30 -14.74 39.43
C GLU A 251 2.48 -15.10 38.52
N ALA A 252 2.81 -14.22 37.58
CA ALA A 252 3.96 -14.37 36.67
C ALA A 252 5.31 -14.06 37.35
N GLY A 253 5.32 -13.67 38.63
CA GLY A 253 6.55 -13.39 39.39
C GLY A 253 6.98 -11.93 39.41
N TYR A 254 6.13 -11.01 38.94
CA TYR A 254 6.38 -9.56 38.87
C TYR A 254 5.40 -8.74 39.72
N PRO A 255 5.25 -9.01 41.04
CA PRO A 255 4.25 -8.34 41.89
C PRO A 255 4.48 -6.82 42.06
N ASN A 256 5.69 -6.33 41.73
CA ASN A 256 6.05 -4.92 41.78
C ASN A 256 6.40 -4.35 40.39
N GLY A 257 6.03 -5.05 39.32
CA GLY A 257 6.46 -4.71 37.95
C GLY A 257 7.94 -5.00 37.70
N PHE A 258 8.50 -4.32 36.69
CA PHE A 258 9.87 -4.46 36.22
C PHE A 258 10.30 -3.19 35.46
N ASP A 259 11.61 -3.04 35.22
CA ASP A 259 12.16 -1.97 34.37
C ASP A 259 12.20 -2.41 32.91
N THR A 260 11.90 -1.50 31.97
CA THR A 260 11.95 -1.76 30.52
C THR A 260 12.06 -0.45 29.74
N LYS A 261 11.80 -0.47 28.43
CA LYS A 261 11.81 0.68 27.53
C LYS A 261 10.55 0.73 26.66
N ILE A 262 10.25 1.90 26.11
CA ILE A 262 9.31 2.14 25.03
C ILE A 262 10.09 2.78 23.89
N TYR A 263 10.28 2.04 22.80
CA TYR A 263 10.93 2.51 21.58
C TYR A 263 9.89 3.09 20.62
N TYR A 264 10.19 4.20 19.98
CA TYR A 264 9.36 4.75 18.91
C TYR A 264 10.16 5.65 17.97
N ARG A 265 9.59 5.94 16.80
CA ARG A 265 10.04 7.01 15.91
C ARG A 265 9.07 8.19 15.97
N ASP A 266 9.61 9.41 15.94
CA ASP A 266 8.81 10.63 16.06
C ASP A 266 8.34 11.11 14.68
N VAL A 267 7.42 10.36 14.07
CA VAL A 267 6.88 10.66 12.74
C VAL A 267 5.37 10.53 12.76
N PHE A 268 4.67 11.60 12.35
CA PHE A 268 3.21 11.61 12.24
C PHE A 268 2.71 10.48 11.33
N ARG A 269 1.69 9.75 11.79
CA ARG A 269 0.94 8.76 11.02
C ARG A 269 -0.54 8.85 11.41
N GLY A 270 -1.46 8.53 10.50
CA GLY A 270 -2.90 8.53 10.82
C GLY A 270 -3.25 7.61 12.00
N TYR A 271 -2.54 6.49 12.13
CA TYR A 271 -2.68 5.59 13.27
C TYR A 271 -2.02 6.11 14.57
N LEU A 272 -1.06 7.04 14.50
CA LEU A 272 -0.33 7.59 15.65
C LEU A 272 0.03 9.06 15.38
N PRO A 273 -0.89 9.99 15.65
CA PRO A 273 -0.71 11.40 15.29
C PRO A 273 0.25 12.14 16.21
N GLU A 274 0.35 11.74 17.49
CA GLU A 274 1.18 12.41 18.51
C GLU A 274 2.14 11.41 19.21
N PRO A 275 3.17 10.89 18.50
CA PRO A 275 3.98 9.77 18.99
C PRO A 275 4.61 10.01 20.37
N SER A 276 5.26 11.17 20.59
CA SER A 276 5.91 11.48 21.86
C SER A 276 4.94 11.58 23.04
N LEU A 277 3.75 12.15 22.83
CA LEU A 277 2.76 12.31 23.90
C LEU A 277 2.14 10.96 24.28
N VAL A 278 1.83 10.13 23.29
CA VAL A 278 1.32 8.77 23.53
C VAL A 278 2.38 7.90 24.22
N ALA A 279 3.67 8.04 23.91
CA ALA A 279 4.74 7.31 24.59
C ALA A 279 4.84 7.65 26.08
N VAL A 280 4.74 8.94 26.44
CA VAL A 280 4.74 9.41 27.84
C VAL A 280 3.48 8.97 28.58
N GLU A 281 2.33 8.96 27.90
CA GLU A 281 1.08 8.45 28.46
C GLU A 281 1.18 6.94 28.76
N LEU A 282 1.69 6.14 27.83
CA LEU A 282 1.93 4.72 28.03
C LEU A 282 2.91 4.48 29.18
N GLN A 283 4.02 5.21 29.25
CA GLN A 283 4.95 5.17 30.39
C GLN A 283 4.23 5.43 31.73
N THR A 284 3.36 6.44 31.76
CA THR A 284 2.59 6.80 32.97
C THR A 284 1.62 5.71 33.37
N GLN A 285 0.87 5.17 32.41
CA GLN A 285 -0.08 4.07 32.66
C GLN A 285 0.65 2.80 33.11
N LEU A 286 1.72 2.38 32.44
CA LEU A 286 2.52 1.22 32.81
C LEU A 286 3.03 1.33 34.25
N ARG A 287 3.53 2.51 34.65
CA ARG A 287 3.99 2.76 36.02
C ARG A 287 2.85 2.70 37.03
N ASP A 288 1.78 3.45 36.80
CA ASP A 288 0.73 3.65 37.81
C ASP A 288 -0.21 2.42 37.90
N ASN A 289 -0.52 1.81 36.76
CA ASN A 289 -1.43 0.68 36.66
C ASN A 289 -0.73 -0.66 36.86
N LEU A 290 0.58 -0.79 36.62
CA LEU A 290 1.26 -2.10 36.67
C LEU A 290 2.57 -2.11 37.45
N GLY A 291 3.08 -0.94 37.88
CA GLY A 291 4.39 -0.82 38.51
C GLY A 291 5.56 -1.01 37.52
N ILE A 292 5.28 -1.04 36.21
CA ILE A 292 6.31 -1.21 35.17
C ILE A 292 6.94 0.16 34.90
N ASN A 293 8.24 0.27 35.13
CA ASN A 293 8.99 1.51 34.93
C ASN A 293 9.68 1.47 33.57
N ALA A 294 9.08 2.14 32.58
CA ALA A 294 9.59 2.13 31.21
C ALA A 294 10.31 3.44 30.86
N GLU A 295 11.53 3.36 30.30
CA GLU A 295 12.23 4.52 29.71
C GLU A 295 11.71 4.79 28.29
N VAL A 296 11.38 6.04 27.95
CA VAL A 296 10.96 6.41 26.59
C VAL A 296 12.19 6.70 25.73
N VAL A 297 12.32 5.98 24.61
CA VAL A 297 13.48 6.04 23.72
C VAL A 297 13.02 6.39 22.29
N VAL A 298 13.42 7.57 21.82
CA VAL A 298 13.25 7.99 20.42
C VAL A 298 14.38 7.39 19.59
N MET A 299 14.04 6.80 18.44
CA MET A 299 14.98 6.27 17.46
C MET A 299 14.84 6.99 16.12
N GLU A 300 15.91 6.96 15.33
CA GLU A 300 15.85 7.35 13.91
C GLU A 300 14.88 6.41 13.18
N SER A 301 14.14 6.92 12.18
CA SER A 301 13.03 6.18 11.57
C SER A 301 13.48 4.91 10.85
N GLY A 302 14.57 4.95 10.08
CA GLY A 302 15.10 3.78 9.38
C GLY A 302 15.61 2.71 10.36
N GLU A 303 16.41 3.13 11.33
CA GLU A 303 16.91 2.24 12.40
C GLU A 303 15.77 1.60 13.19
N PHE A 304 14.76 2.38 13.57
CA PHE A 304 13.59 1.87 14.30
C PHE A 304 12.84 0.79 13.51
N ILE A 305 12.61 1.01 12.21
CA ILE A 305 11.89 0.04 11.37
C ILE A 305 12.69 -1.24 11.21
N ASP A 306 14.01 -1.17 10.99
CA ASP A 306 14.85 -2.37 10.89
C ASP A 306 14.88 -3.16 12.22
N GLU A 307 15.11 -2.49 13.34
CA GLU A 307 15.18 -3.14 14.66
C GLU A 307 13.83 -3.75 15.08
N SER A 308 12.71 -3.05 14.82
CA SER A 308 11.37 -3.54 15.16
C SER A 308 10.96 -4.72 14.28
N THR A 309 11.05 -4.61 12.95
CA THR A 309 10.70 -5.68 11.99
C THR A 309 11.53 -6.94 12.23
N SER A 310 12.80 -6.78 12.60
CA SER A 310 13.71 -7.89 12.89
C SER A 310 13.53 -8.51 14.29
N GLY A 311 12.61 -8.00 15.11
CA GLY A 311 12.36 -8.51 16.46
C GLY A 311 13.55 -8.33 17.41
N ARG A 312 14.31 -7.22 17.26
CA ARG A 312 15.53 -6.96 18.04
C ARG A 312 15.35 -5.97 19.19
N LEU A 313 14.18 -5.34 19.30
CA LEU A 313 13.85 -4.43 20.40
C LEU A 313 13.51 -5.20 21.68
N ASP A 314 14.31 -4.99 22.72
CA ASP A 314 14.26 -5.62 24.06
C ASP A 314 13.29 -4.90 25.03
N GLY A 315 12.23 -4.31 24.49
CA GLY A 315 11.28 -3.47 25.21
C GLY A 315 9.93 -3.44 24.51
N PHE A 316 9.05 -2.55 24.98
CA PHE A 316 7.90 -2.16 24.18
C PHE A 316 8.34 -1.35 22.97
N TYR A 317 7.57 -1.41 21.89
CA TYR A 317 7.73 -0.48 20.79
C TYR A 317 6.38 -0.03 20.24
N MET A 318 6.29 1.24 19.84
CA MET A 318 5.07 1.83 19.28
C MET A 318 5.17 1.84 17.77
N LEU A 319 4.26 1.11 17.12
CA LEU A 319 4.19 1.04 15.66
C LEU A 319 2.73 0.88 15.24
N GLY A 320 2.50 0.91 13.93
CA GLY A 320 1.19 0.72 13.36
C GLY A 320 1.26 0.40 11.89
N TRP A 321 0.11 0.11 11.33
CA TRP A 321 -0.07 -0.28 9.93
C TRP A 321 -1.23 0.48 9.31
N GLY A 322 -1.05 0.99 8.10
CA GLY A 322 -2.13 1.52 7.26
C GLY A 322 -2.40 0.53 6.13
N ALA A 323 -3.66 0.40 5.71
CA ALA A 323 -3.98 -0.60 4.71
C ALA A 323 -3.43 -0.22 3.33
N ASP A 324 -2.67 -1.12 2.70
CA ASP A 324 -2.17 -0.95 1.33
C ASP A 324 -3.23 -1.37 0.30
N TYR A 325 -3.97 -2.44 0.60
CA TYR A 325 -5.02 -3.01 -0.25
C TYR A 325 -6.20 -3.51 0.59
N PRO A 326 -7.40 -3.59 -0.01
CA PRO A 326 -8.67 -3.83 0.68
C PRO A 326 -8.94 -5.30 1.04
N HIS A 327 -8.03 -5.93 1.77
CA HIS A 327 -8.21 -7.31 2.22
C HIS A 327 -7.56 -7.55 3.59
N ILE A 328 -8.15 -8.43 4.40
CA ILE A 328 -7.68 -8.74 5.75
C ILE A 328 -6.24 -9.30 5.77
N THR A 329 -5.82 -9.98 4.70
CA THR A 329 -4.45 -10.50 4.55
C THR A 329 -3.40 -9.37 4.52
N ASN A 330 -3.78 -8.13 4.20
CA ASN A 330 -2.87 -6.99 4.29
C ASN A 330 -2.42 -6.71 5.73
N PHE A 331 -3.26 -7.06 6.70
CA PHE A 331 -2.95 -6.91 8.12
C PHE A 331 -2.39 -8.21 8.69
N LEU A 332 -3.18 -9.29 8.64
CA LEU A 332 -2.86 -10.50 9.39
C LEU A 332 -1.70 -11.28 8.77
N ASP A 333 -1.66 -11.42 7.45
CA ASP A 333 -0.61 -12.14 6.74
C ASP A 333 0.67 -11.31 6.58
N TYR A 334 0.71 -10.04 6.98
CA TYR A 334 2.00 -9.34 7.17
C TYR A 334 2.57 -9.68 8.55
N HIS A 335 1.75 -9.47 9.58
CA HIS A 335 2.19 -9.39 10.97
C HIS A 335 2.34 -10.76 11.64
N PHE A 336 1.61 -11.77 11.18
CA PHE A 336 1.48 -13.04 11.89
C PHE A 336 1.73 -14.27 11.03
N THR A 337 2.60 -14.18 10.02
CA THR A 337 3.02 -15.37 9.27
C THR A 337 4.01 -16.21 10.04
N LYS A 338 4.28 -17.42 9.54
CA LYS A 338 5.36 -18.27 10.01
C LYS A 338 6.76 -17.65 9.83
N GLY A 339 6.93 -16.71 8.90
CA GLY A 339 8.21 -16.04 8.62
C GLY A 339 8.41 -14.73 9.38
N THR A 340 7.34 -14.16 9.94
CA THR A 340 7.40 -12.83 10.58
C THR A 340 7.94 -12.92 12.00
N VAL A 341 9.10 -12.31 12.24
CA VAL A 341 9.80 -12.35 13.54
C VAL A 341 9.65 -11.08 14.38
N GLN A 342 8.89 -10.10 13.90
CA GLN A 342 8.69 -8.79 14.55
C GLN A 342 8.25 -8.91 16.03
N PHE A 343 7.40 -9.91 16.37
CA PHE A 343 6.94 -10.17 17.74
C PHE A 343 7.70 -11.32 18.43
N GLY A 344 8.86 -11.71 17.90
CA GLY A 344 9.66 -12.84 18.37
C GLY A 344 9.33 -14.15 17.64
N ASN A 345 9.28 -15.27 18.37
CA ASN A 345 8.92 -16.57 17.83
C ASN A 345 7.47 -16.56 17.30
N PRO A 346 7.24 -16.95 16.03
CA PRO A 346 5.90 -17.02 15.43
C PRO A 346 4.97 -18.01 16.15
N PHE A 347 3.67 -17.76 16.10
CA PHE A 347 2.65 -18.55 16.80
C PHE A 347 1.85 -19.45 15.83
N PRO A 348 2.00 -20.79 15.89
CA PRO A 348 1.27 -21.71 15.02
C PRO A 348 -0.25 -21.56 15.09
N GLU A 349 -0.77 -21.30 16.29
CA GLU A 349 -2.20 -21.10 16.54
C GLU A 349 -2.78 -19.93 15.74
N ILE A 350 -1.93 -18.96 15.38
CA ILE A 350 -2.29 -17.85 14.50
C ILE A 350 -2.02 -18.24 13.04
N TYR A 351 -0.76 -18.52 12.69
CA TYR A 351 -0.36 -18.62 11.27
C TYR A 351 -0.95 -19.83 10.55
N ASP A 352 -1.21 -20.98 11.21
CA ASP A 352 -1.79 -22.15 10.55
C ASP A 352 -3.24 -21.89 10.08
N ASN A 353 -3.98 -21.09 10.87
CA ASN A 353 -5.32 -20.65 10.49
C ASN A 353 -5.27 -19.65 9.33
N LEU A 354 -4.34 -18.69 9.37
CA LEU A 354 -4.18 -17.69 8.30
C LEU A 354 -3.78 -18.34 6.97
N ILE A 355 -2.83 -19.29 6.97
CA ILE A 355 -2.43 -20.05 5.77
C ILE A 355 -3.63 -20.74 5.11
N THR A 356 -4.57 -21.25 5.91
CA THR A 356 -5.77 -21.87 5.36
C THR A 356 -6.75 -20.80 4.86
N ALA A 357 -7.04 -19.80 5.71
CA ALA A 357 -8.02 -18.76 5.42
C ALA A 357 -7.70 -17.96 4.15
N SER A 358 -6.43 -17.64 3.93
CA SER A 358 -5.99 -16.82 2.79
C SER A 358 -6.09 -17.52 1.44
N THR A 359 -6.38 -18.83 1.41
CA THR A 359 -6.63 -19.59 0.17
C THR A 359 -8.11 -19.71 -0.20
N ILE A 360 -9.02 -19.27 0.67
CA ILE A 360 -10.46 -19.44 0.52
C ILE A 360 -11.07 -18.14 -0.01
N ALA A 361 -11.67 -18.19 -1.21
CA ALA A 361 -12.30 -17.02 -1.83
C ALA A 361 -13.64 -16.61 -1.20
N ASP A 362 -14.45 -17.57 -0.75
CA ASP A 362 -15.75 -17.29 -0.14
C ASP A 362 -15.56 -16.79 1.30
N THR A 363 -15.94 -15.54 1.55
CA THR A 363 -15.77 -14.87 2.85
C THR A 363 -16.40 -15.64 4.00
N ALA A 364 -17.59 -16.20 3.81
CA ALA A 364 -18.30 -16.95 4.87
C ALA A 364 -17.62 -18.29 5.18
N THR A 365 -17.03 -18.94 4.18
CA THR A 365 -16.25 -20.17 4.36
C THR A 365 -14.91 -19.90 5.03
N ALA A 366 -14.30 -18.74 4.79
CA ALA A 366 -13.05 -18.32 5.42
C ALA A 366 -13.22 -17.84 6.87
N GLU A 367 -14.39 -17.30 7.23
CA GLU A 367 -14.69 -16.67 8.51
C GLU A 367 -14.26 -17.49 9.75
N PRO A 368 -14.56 -18.81 9.86
CA PRO A 368 -14.21 -19.58 11.06
C PRO A 368 -12.69 -19.75 11.27
N TYR A 369 -11.88 -19.57 10.24
CA TYR A 369 -10.42 -19.58 10.37
C TYR A 369 -9.88 -18.23 10.84
N TYR A 370 -10.42 -17.12 10.32
CA TYR A 370 -10.09 -15.79 10.81
C TYR A 370 -10.54 -15.57 12.26
N GLU A 371 -11.71 -16.11 12.65
CA GLU A 371 -12.16 -16.11 14.05
C GLU A 371 -11.14 -16.80 14.99
N LYS A 372 -10.67 -17.99 14.61
CA LYS A 372 -9.63 -18.69 15.37
C LYS A 372 -8.33 -17.91 15.44
N ALA A 373 -7.89 -17.32 14.33
CA ALA A 373 -6.68 -16.51 14.29
C ALA A 373 -6.79 -15.26 15.17
N ASN A 374 -7.91 -14.53 15.10
CA ASN A 374 -8.18 -13.36 15.93
C ASN A 374 -8.22 -13.71 17.42
N ASN A 375 -8.91 -14.79 17.79
CA ASN A 375 -8.94 -15.28 19.17
C ASN A 375 -7.54 -15.69 19.64
N ALA A 376 -6.73 -16.35 18.81
CA ALA A 376 -5.35 -16.69 19.13
C ALA A 376 -4.47 -15.44 19.30
N ILE A 377 -4.61 -14.40 18.45
CA ILE A 377 -3.91 -13.11 18.61
C ILE A 377 -4.28 -12.49 19.97
N ARG A 378 -5.56 -12.50 20.34
CA ARG A 378 -6.05 -12.02 21.64
C ARG A 378 -5.52 -12.83 22.81
N GLU A 379 -5.47 -14.15 22.71
CA GLU A 379 -5.01 -15.01 23.81
C GLU A 379 -3.50 -14.95 24.00
N LEU A 380 -2.73 -14.89 22.92
CA LEU A 380 -1.27 -14.93 22.92
C LEU A 380 -0.63 -13.55 23.07
N VAL A 381 -1.37 -12.48 22.77
CA VAL A 381 -0.97 -11.08 22.97
C VAL A 381 0.44 -10.79 22.43
N PRO A 382 0.69 -10.93 21.10
CA PRO A 382 1.95 -10.52 20.49
C PRO A 382 2.15 -8.99 20.59
N MET A 383 1.05 -8.25 20.56
CA MET A 383 0.98 -6.80 20.73
C MET A 383 -0.30 -6.43 21.48
N VAL A 384 -0.43 -5.17 21.87
CA VAL A 384 -1.69 -4.57 22.34
C VAL A 384 -2.22 -3.62 21.26
N PRO A 385 -3.38 -3.88 20.62
CA PRO A 385 -4.04 -2.94 19.72
C PRO A 385 -4.63 -1.80 20.54
N ILE A 386 -4.26 -0.58 20.18
CA ILE A 386 -4.65 0.64 20.87
C ILE A 386 -5.76 1.35 20.10
N ALA A 387 -5.52 1.66 18.83
CA ALA A 387 -6.34 2.59 18.06
C ALA A 387 -6.52 2.16 16.60
N HIS A 388 -7.68 2.49 16.04
CA HIS A 388 -7.80 2.78 14.61
C HIS A 388 -7.97 4.30 14.49
N GLY A 389 -6.96 4.97 13.94
CA GLY A 389 -6.85 6.42 13.97
C GLY A 389 -7.58 7.08 12.80
N ALA A 390 -8.35 8.12 13.09
CA ALA A 390 -8.87 9.01 12.05
C ALA A 390 -7.78 9.97 11.58
N SER A 391 -7.83 10.32 10.31
CA SER A 391 -7.03 11.40 9.74
C SER A 391 -7.84 12.19 8.73
N ALA A 392 -7.31 13.32 8.29
CA ALA A 392 -7.99 14.18 7.34
C ALA A 392 -7.01 14.91 6.44
N SER A 393 -7.49 15.16 5.23
CA SER A 393 -6.96 16.12 4.27
C SER A 393 -7.85 17.36 4.26
N ALA A 394 -7.41 18.41 3.59
CA ALA A 394 -8.24 19.59 3.35
C ALA A 394 -7.97 20.14 1.96
N ALA A 395 -8.99 20.76 1.37
CA ALA A 395 -8.87 21.44 0.10
C ALA A 395 -9.54 22.81 0.14
N LEU A 396 -9.25 23.65 -0.85
CA LEU A 396 -10.03 24.84 -1.12
C LEU A 396 -11.46 24.42 -1.44
N LYS A 397 -12.45 25.16 -0.95
CA LYS A 397 -13.87 24.91 -1.25
C LYS A 397 -14.19 24.99 -2.75
N THR A 398 -13.35 25.71 -3.50
CA THR A 398 -13.44 25.86 -4.95
C THR A 398 -12.91 24.66 -5.73
N LEU A 399 -12.14 23.76 -5.10
CA LEU A 399 -11.67 22.54 -5.74
C LEU A 399 -12.85 21.56 -5.87
N GLY A 400 -13.33 21.37 -7.10
CA GLY A 400 -14.36 20.39 -7.43
C GLY A 400 -13.83 18.97 -7.25
N ASN A 401 -14.69 18.07 -6.76
CA ASN A 401 -14.39 16.65 -6.54
C ASN A 401 -13.22 16.32 -5.61
N ALA A 402 -12.71 17.28 -4.82
CA ALA A 402 -11.65 17.04 -3.86
C ALA A 402 -11.96 15.83 -2.95
N HIS A 403 -11.04 14.88 -2.90
CA HIS A 403 -11.26 13.59 -2.24
C HIS A 403 -9.95 12.99 -1.72
N PHE A 404 -10.09 11.94 -0.91
CA PHE A 404 -8.99 11.06 -0.53
C PHE A 404 -9.55 9.63 -0.44
N PRO A 405 -9.13 8.71 -1.34
CA PRO A 405 -9.72 7.38 -1.38
C PRO A 405 -9.30 6.54 -0.16
N PRO A 406 -10.07 5.51 0.23
CA PRO A 406 -9.69 4.60 1.31
C PRO A 406 -8.42 3.79 1.02
N PHE A 407 -8.09 3.59 -0.25
CA PHE A 407 -6.92 2.82 -0.71
C PHE A 407 -6.25 3.54 -1.89
N GLY A 408 -4.92 3.45 -1.96
CA GLY A 408 -4.13 4.20 -2.94
C GLY A 408 -3.99 5.69 -2.61
N ALA A 409 -3.28 6.43 -3.46
CA ALA A 409 -3.16 7.87 -3.33
C ALA A 409 -4.36 8.61 -3.97
N PRO A 410 -4.59 9.90 -3.66
CA PRO A 410 -5.61 10.71 -4.32
C PRO A 410 -5.56 10.62 -5.85
N GLN A 411 -6.72 10.41 -6.48
CA GLN A 411 -6.86 10.31 -7.92
C GLN A 411 -7.12 11.70 -8.51
N LEU A 412 -6.09 12.56 -8.44
CA LEU A 412 -6.19 14.00 -8.75
C LEU A 412 -6.66 14.31 -10.18
N GLN A 413 -6.60 13.36 -11.11
CA GLN A 413 -7.16 13.51 -12.45
C GLN A 413 -8.67 13.83 -12.48
N PHE A 414 -9.40 13.46 -11.41
CA PHE A 414 -10.84 13.69 -11.30
C PHE A 414 -11.20 15.01 -10.61
N ASP A 415 -10.22 15.73 -10.08
CA ASP A 415 -10.42 17.02 -9.44
C ASP A 415 -10.58 18.14 -10.48
N ASP A 416 -11.35 19.17 -10.13
CA ASP A 416 -11.55 20.36 -10.95
C ASP A 416 -11.09 21.61 -10.19
N PRO A 417 -9.86 22.10 -10.42
CA PRO A 417 -9.36 23.31 -9.76
C PRO A 417 -9.97 24.61 -10.35
N GLY A 418 -10.73 24.54 -11.45
CA GLY A 418 -11.26 25.71 -12.16
C GLY A 418 -10.18 26.58 -12.84
N LYS A 419 -8.97 26.03 -13.00
CA LYS A 419 -7.77 26.67 -13.59
C LYS A 419 -6.87 25.61 -14.25
N ASP A 420 -5.85 26.06 -14.97
CA ASP A 420 -4.95 25.14 -15.71
C ASP A 420 -3.97 24.36 -14.83
N THR A 421 -3.82 24.74 -13.56
CA THR A 421 -2.85 24.13 -12.63
C THR A 421 -3.53 23.71 -11.33
N LEU A 422 -3.43 22.42 -10.98
CA LEU A 422 -3.72 21.91 -9.65
C LEU A 422 -2.41 21.79 -8.86
N VAL A 423 -2.39 22.33 -7.63
CA VAL A 423 -1.24 22.20 -6.73
C VAL A 423 -1.65 21.41 -5.50
N TYR A 424 -1.06 20.22 -5.35
CA TYR A 424 -1.24 19.31 -4.21
C TYR A 424 -0.02 19.40 -3.29
N MET A 425 -0.23 19.40 -1.98
CA MET A 425 0.85 19.50 -1.00
C MET A 425 0.84 18.37 0.03
N GLN A 426 1.97 17.67 0.12
CA GLN A 426 2.21 16.56 1.04
C GLN A 426 3.29 16.87 2.09
N ASN A 427 3.66 15.91 2.92
CA ASN A 427 4.54 16.13 4.07
C ASN A 427 6.02 16.21 3.68
N ALA A 428 6.43 15.47 2.64
CA ALA A 428 7.83 15.36 2.26
C ALA A 428 8.01 15.22 0.74
N GLU A 429 9.23 15.48 0.29
CA GLU A 429 9.68 15.15 -1.06
C GLU A 429 9.59 13.63 -1.27
N PRO A 430 9.07 13.13 -2.41
CA PRO A 430 9.16 11.71 -2.74
C PRO A 430 10.63 11.29 -2.78
N ILE A 431 11.00 10.11 -2.27
CA ILE A 431 12.41 9.66 -2.34
C ILE A 431 12.76 9.12 -3.73
N SER A 432 11.75 8.73 -4.50
CA SER A 432 11.84 8.17 -5.84
C SER A 432 10.50 8.34 -6.57
N LEU A 433 10.52 8.18 -7.89
CA LEU A 433 9.31 8.12 -8.72
C LEU A 433 9.09 6.74 -9.37
N TYR A 434 9.87 5.72 -8.99
CA TYR A 434 9.69 4.35 -9.46
C TYR A 434 8.85 3.56 -8.46
N CYS A 435 7.53 3.50 -8.66
CA CYS A 435 6.58 2.94 -7.68
C CYS A 435 6.92 1.52 -7.20
N ALA A 436 7.52 0.70 -8.06
CA ALA A 436 7.73 -0.73 -7.80
C ALA A 436 8.67 -1.01 -6.62
N ASP A 437 9.56 -0.07 -6.28
CA ASP A 437 10.55 -0.22 -5.21
C ASP A 437 10.24 0.65 -3.97
N GLU A 438 9.13 1.39 -3.96
CA GLU A 438 8.81 2.31 -2.86
C GLU A 438 7.70 1.80 -1.95
N THR A 439 7.83 2.11 -0.66
CA THR A 439 6.87 1.75 0.40
C THR A 439 6.25 2.94 1.11
N ASP A 440 6.74 4.16 0.85
CA ASP A 440 6.23 5.37 1.47
C ASP A 440 5.12 6.03 0.64
N GLY A 441 4.13 6.60 1.34
CA GLY A 441 2.97 7.22 0.69
C GLY A 441 3.32 8.46 -0.13
N GLU A 442 4.38 9.19 0.23
CA GLU A 442 4.83 10.39 -0.47
C GLU A 442 5.38 10.08 -1.88
N SER A 443 6.15 8.99 -2.02
CA SER A 443 6.62 8.48 -3.32
C SER A 443 5.49 7.84 -4.12
N LEU A 444 4.66 7.00 -3.49
CA LEU A 444 3.54 6.35 -4.17
C LEU A 444 2.52 7.38 -4.70
N ALA A 445 2.25 8.44 -3.94
CA ALA A 445 1.37 9.52 -4.40
C ALA A 445 1.94 10.30 -5.58
N ALA A 446 3.27 10.45 -5.67
CA ALA A 446 3.93 11.19 -6.75
C ALA A 446 4.12 10.34 -8.03
N CYS A 447 4.27 9.02 -7.91
CA CYS A 447 4.46 8.15 -9.08
C CYS A 447 3.12 7.66 -9.68
N GLN A 448 2.05 7.52 -8.87
CA GLN A 448 0.71 7.08 -9.32
C GLN A 448 0.10 7.89 -10.48
N PRO A 449 0.29 9.21 -10.61
CA PRO A 449 -0.22 9.96 -11.77
C PRO A 449 0.42 9.55 -13.10
N VAL A 450 1.59 8.91 -13.05
CA VAL A 450 2.42 8.55 -14.22
C VAL A 450 2.16 7.11 -14.65
N VAL A 451 2.16 6.15 -13.73
CA VAL A 451 2.02 4.71 -14.03
C VAL A 451 0.65 4.18 -13.60
N GLU A 452 0.10 3.25 -14.37
CA GLU A 452 -1.17 2.59 -14.04
C GLU A 452 -0.99 1.09 -13.90
N THR A 453 -1.82 0.50 -13.05
CA THR A 453 -1.88 -0.93 -12.74
C THR A 453 -2.90 -1.65 -13.64
N LEU A 454 -2.95 -2.99 -13.55
CA LEU A 454 -3.93 -3.78 -14.32
C LEU A 454 -5.38 -3.46 -13.91
N LEU A 455 -5.61 -3.31 -12.61
CA LEU A 455 -6.88 -2.90 -12.02
C LEU A 455 -6.65 -1.62 -11.21
N ASN A 456 -7.69 -0.94 -10.74
CA ASN A 456 -7.57 0.19 -9.81
C ASN A 456 -8.63 0.05 -8.72
N TYR A 457 -8.53 0.83 -7.65
CA TYR A 457 -9.59 0.94 -6.65
C TYR A 457 -10.61 2.00 -7.06
N LYS A 458 -11.87 1.79 -6.69
CA LYS A 458 -12.87 2.86 -6.76
C LYS A 458 -12.47 4.01 -5.84
N ILE A 459 -12.80 5.22 -6.26
CA ILE A 459 -12.51 6.44 -5.51
C ILE A 459 -13.13 6.47 -4.10
N ASP A 460 -14.25 5.77 -3.90
CA ASP A 460 -15.08 5.81 -2.69
C ASP A 460 -15.08 4.51 -1.88
N SER A 461 -14.37 3.47 -2.34
CA SER A 461 -14.41 2.13 -1.74
C SER A 461 -13.18 1.30 -2.10
N GLY A 462 -12.98 0.17 -1.41
CA GLY A 462 -11.94 -0.81 -1.74
C GLY A 462 -12.30 -1.74 -2.91
N ASP A 463 -13.39 -1.50 -3.62
CA ASP A 463 -13.74 -2.34 -4.76
C ASP A 463 -12.74 -2.13 -5.89
N THR A 464 -12.35 -3.23 -6.55
CA THR A 464 -11.52 -3.16 -7.74
C THR A 464 -12.36 -2.80 -8.97
N VAL A 465 -11.80 -2.00 -9.87
CA VAL A 465 -12.35 -1.62 -11.18
C VAL A 465 -11.33 -1.84 -12.29
N PRO A 466 -11.78 -2.05 -13.54
CA PRO A 466 -10.88 -2.18 -14.68
C PRO A 466 -9.97 -0.95 -14.89
N ALA A 467 -8.67 -1.17 -15.02
CA ALA A 467 -7.67 -0.17 -15.43
C ALA A 467 -7.00 -0.65 -16.72
N LEU A 468 -5.69 -0.91 -16.78
CA LEU A 468 -5.06 -1.41 -18.02
C LEU A 468 -5.61 -2.77 -18.48
N ALA A 469 -6.14 -3.59 -17.56
CA ALA A 469 -6.95 -4.74 -17.86
C ALA A 469 -8.46 -4.39 -17.84
N THR A 470 -9.18 -4.84 -18.86
CA THR A 470 -10.65 -4.77 -18.92
C THR A 470 -11.32 -5.79 -18.00
N ASP A 471 -10.66 -6.93 -17.77
CA ASP A 471 -11.03 -7.94 -16.78
C ASP A 471 -9.80 -8.77 -16.38
N CYS A 472 -9.87 -9.36 -15.19
CA CYS A 472 -9.00 -10.44 -14.76
C CYS A 472 -9.88 -11.54 -14.16
N SER A 473 -9.88 -12.75 -14.70
CA SER A 473 -10.73 -13.84 -14.21
C SER A 473 -9.88 -14.99 -13.68
N ALA A 474 -10.32 -15.59 -12.58
CA ALA A 474 -9.69 -16.76 -12.00
C ALA A 474 -10.29 -18.07 -12.53
N ASN A 475 -9.52 -19.16 -12.51
CA ASN A 475 -10.08 -20.51 -12.48
C ASN A 475 -10.79 -20.80 -11.14
N ASP A 476 -11.49 -21.94 -11.06
CA ASP A 476 -12.26 -22.34 -9.87
C ASP A 476 -11.40 -22.41 -8.59
N GLU A 477 -10.11 -22.75 -8.74
CA GLU A 477 -9.17 -22.87 -7.63
C GLU A 477 -8.41 -21.56 -7.30
N ALA A 478 -8.64 -20.46 -8.03
CA ALA A 478 -7.91 -19.20 -7.88
C ALA A 478 -6.37 -19.30 -8.00
N THR A 479 -5.89 -20.28 -8.76
CA THR A 479 -4.46 -20.54 -9.03
C THR A 479 -4.02 -20.08 -10.43
N VAL A 480 -4.96 -19.78 -11.32
CA VAL A 480 -4.68 -19.22 -12.65
C VAL A 480 -5.55 -17.99 -12.83
N TRP A 481 -4.91 -16.85 -13.07
CA TRP A 481 -5.58 -15.58 -13.34
C TRP A 481 -5.27 -15.13 -14.76
N THR A 482 -6.31 -14.98 -15.58
CA THR A 482 -6.20 -14.49 -16.96
C THR A 482 -6.72 -13.06 -17.03
N CYS A 483 -5.85 -12.12 -17.40
CA CYS A 483 -6.17 -10.72 -17.57
C CYS A 483 -6.24 -10.34 -19.05
N THR A 484 -7.36 -9.74 -19.47
CA THR A 484 -7.57 -9.21 -20.82
C THR A 484 -7.26 -7.72 -20.82
N LEU A 485 -6.24 -7.32 -21.57
CA LEU A 485 -5.72 -5.96 -21.63
C LEU A 485 -6.56 -5.06 -22.54
N ARG A 486 -6.47 -3.74 -22.31
CA ARG A 486 -7.04 -2.74 -23.20
C ARG A 486 -6.19 -2.59 -24.45
N GLU A 487 -6.85 -2.65 -25.61
CA GLU A 487 -6.23 -2.34 -26.89
C GLU A 487 -6.05 -0.83 -27.07
N GLY A 488 -5.00 -0.44 -27.81
CA GLY A 488 -4.80 0.93 -28.28
C GLY A 488 -4.31 1.92 -27.22
N VAL A 489 -3.95 1.46 -26.02
CA VAL A 489 -3.31 2.29 -25.00
C VAL A 489 -1.89 2.65 -25.43
N LYS A 490 -1.46 3.87 -25.07
CA LYS A 490 -0.14 4.42 -25.37
C LYS A 490 0.59 4.81 -24.11
N PHE A 491 1.90 4.59 -24.09
CA PHE A 491 2.77 5.19 -23.10
C PHE A 491 3.09 6.64 -23.45
N HIS A 492 3.63 7.38 -22.46
CA HIS A 492 4.00 8.79 -22.61
C HIS A 492 5.06 9.05 -23.69
N ASP A 493 5.85 8.04 -24.06
CA ASP A 493 6.84 8.11 -25.16
C ASP A 493 6.25 7.77 -26.55
N GLY A 494 4.98 7.38 -26.61
CA GLY A 494 4.25 7.02 -27.83
C GLY A 494 4.31 5.54 -28.21
N SER A 495 5.06 4.71 -27.46
CA SER A 495 5.04 3.25 -27.62
C SER A 495 3.65 2.68 -27.31
N SER A 496 3.33 1.53 -27.91
CA SER A 496 2.07 0.83 -27.65
C SER A 496 2.18 0.01 -26.38
N PHE A 497 1.09 -0.05 -25.61
CA PHE A 497 0.96 -0.98 -24.49
C PHE A 497 0.49 -2.35 -24.98
N ASP A 498 1.18 -3.41 -24.56
CA ASP A 498 0.83 -4.81 -24.77
C ASP A 498 1.18 -5.71 -23.57
N ALA A 499 0.96 -7.02 -23.72
CA ALA A 499 1.20 -8.01 -22.67
C ALA A 499 2.68 -8.17 -22.28
N ASN A 500 3.64 -7.87 -23.15
CA ASN A 500 5.06 -7.95 -22.81
C ASN A 500 5.47 -6.88 -21.82
N ASP A 501 4.88 -5.68 -21.90
CA ASP A 501 5.12 -4.60 -20.92
C ASP A 501 4.71 -5.02 -19.50
N VAL A 502 3.58 -5.73 -19.39
CA VAL A 502 3.11 -6.28 -18.11
C VAL A 502 4.11 -7.28 -17.56
N VAL A 503 4.54 -8.24 -18.39
CA VAL A 503 5.50 -9.27 -17.97
C VAL A 503 6.85 -8.64 -17.62
N ALA A 504 7.32 -7.64 -18.37
CA ALA A 504 8.57 -6.94 -18.11
C ALA A 504 8.53 -6.18 -16.77
N SER A 505 7.46 -5.42 -16.53
CA SER A 505 7.26 -4.65 -15.28
C SER A 505 7.23 -5.57 -14.07
N TRP A 506 6.44 -6.65 -14.14
CA TRP A 506 6.36 -7.62 -13.06
C TRP A 506 7.67 -8.39 -12.89
N ALA A 507 8.36 -8.75 -13.96
CA ALA A 507 9.65 -9.43 -13.89
C ALA A 507 10.72 -8.54 -13.22
N ALA A 508 10.70 -7.23 -13.44
CA ALA A 508 11.62 -6.32 -12.76
C ALA A 508 11.38 -6.32 -11.23
N GLY A 509 10.13 -6.47 -10.77
CA GLY A 509 9.81 -6.52 -9.35
C GLY A 509 9.88 -7.89 -8.68
N ILE A 510 9.49 -8.98 -9.36
CA ILE A 510 9.36 -10.32 -8.74
C ILE A 510 10.56 -11.25 -8.93
N ASP A 511 11.41 -11.02 -9.93
CA ASP A 511 12.55 -11.87 -10.25
C ASP A 511 13.86 -11.24 -9.80
N ALA A 512 14.43 -11.75 -8.69
CA ALA A 512 15.66 -11.23 -8.11
C ALA A 512 16.89 -11.36 -9.03
N SER A 513 16.83 -12.21 -10.05
CA SER A 513 17.89 -12.37 -11.05
C SER A 513 17.78 -11.41 -12.24
N ASN A 514 16.66 -10.68 -12.34
CA ASN A 514 16.42 -9.76 -13.43
C ASN A 514 17.42 -8.57 -13.36
N PRO A 515 18.12 -8.22 -14.46
CA PRO A 515 19.04 -7.07 -14.48
C PRO A 515 18.41 -5.71 -14.12
N ALA A 516 17.09 -5.58 -14.27
CA ALA A 516 16.27 -4.43 -13.93
C ALA A 516 15.61 -4.54 -12.54
N HIS A 517 15.87 -5.60 -11.76
CA HIS A 517 15.54 -5.68 -10.34
C HIS A 517 16.47 -4.77 -9.53
N LYS A 518 16.35 -3.47 -9.82
CA LYS A 518 17.09 -2.37 -9.23
C LYS A 518 16.12 -1.22 -9.01
N GLY A 519 16.19 -0.62 -7.84
CA GLY A 519 15.41 0.56 -7.51
C GLY A 519 16.22 1.54 -6.69
N ASN A 520 15.52 2.40 -5.97
CA ASN A 520 16.11 3.35 -5.04
C ASN A 520 16.76 2.64 -3.85
N THR A 521 16.02 1.72 -3.24
CA THR A 521 16.51 0.82 -2.17
C THR A 521 16.90 -0.54 -2.75
N GLY A 522 16.24 -0.96 -3.82
CA GLY A 522 16.35 -2.30 -4.42
C GLY A 522 15.72 -3.39 -3.55
N SER A 523 14.85 -3.03 -2.61
CA SER A 523 14.19 -3.99 -1.72
C SER A 523 12.96 -4.62 -2.34
N PHE A 524 12.26 -3.93 -3.25
CA PHE A 524 10.97 -4.35 -3.84
C PHE A 524 10.02 -4.98 -2.81
N ASP A 525 9.93 -4.37 -1.62
CA ASP A 525 9.32 -4.99 -0.44
C ASP A 525 7.90 -5.49 -0.69
N TYR A 526 7.09 -4.74 -1.44
CA TYR A 526 5.72 -5.16 -1.77
C TYR A 526 5.65 -6.37 -2.68
N TYR A 527 6.64 -6.59 -3.55
CA TYR A 527 6.70 -7.81 -4.34
C TYR A 527 7.04 -9.01 -3.45
N ALA A 528 8.07 -8.91 -2.61
CA ALA A 528 8.43 -9.98 -1.67
C ALA A 528 7.30 -10.29 -0.70
N TYR A 529 6.74 -9.27 -0.05
CA TYR A 529 5.72 -9.47 0.97
C TYR A 529 4.40 -9.99 0.38
N LEU A 530 3.87 -9.37 -0.69
CA LEU A 530 2.53 -9.71 -1.18
C LEU A 530 2.47 -11.02 -1.96
N TRP A 531 3.62 -11.48 -2.47
CA TRP A 531 3.76 -12.69 -3.28
C TRP A 531 4.64 -13.76 -2.61
N ASP A 532 4.86 -13.67 -1.30
CA ASP A 532 5.59 -14.64 -0.46
C ASP A 532 7.05 -14.89 -0.91
N GLY A 533 7.70 -13.92 -1.54
CA GLY A 533 9.12 -13.93 -1.89
C GLY A 533 9.40 -13.71 -3.38
N PHE A 534 10.69 -13.54 -3.69
CA PHE A 534 11.18 -13.36 -5.05
C PHE A 534 11.45 -14.69 -5.77
N MET A 535 11.19 -14.71 -7.07
CA MET A 535 11.71 -15.76 -7.95
C MET A 535 13.23 -15.63 -8.08
N ASN A 536 13.91 -16.76 -8.26
CA ASN A 536 15.34 -16.84 -8.60
C ASN A 536 16.28 -16.07 -7.63
N ALA A 537 15.91 -15.92 -6.36
CA ALA A 537 16.81 -15.45 -5.32
C ALA A 537 17.88 -16.52 -5.01
N GLU A 538 19.15 -16.10 -4.91
CA GLU A 538 20.30 -17.00 -4.62
C GLU A 538 20.40 -17.46 -3.16
#